data_AF-A0A2T1LZ59-F1
#
_entry.id   AF-A0A2T1LZ59-F1
#
_cell.length_a   1.000
_cell.length_b   1.000
_cell.length_c   1.000
_cell.angle_alpha   90.00
_cell.angle_beta   90.00
_cell.angle_gamma   90.00
#
_symmetry.space_group_name_H-M   'P 1'
#
loop_
_entity.id
_entity.type
_entity.pdbx_description
1 polymer ?
#
loop_
_entity_poly.entity_id
_entity_poly.type
_entity_poly.pdbx_seq_one_letter_code
_entity_poly.pdbx_strand_id
1 'polypeptide(L)'
;MKSNFKMTQTPTSQASAVSLVPSQESFKSKSYHETSNHLRREYAWQVATNLLVSFQYAWAGVRYAFATQRNFRIHTFIGICAISLAIGLKISAVGISIITLTSALVMVLELLNTALESIVDLTVGQTYHDLAKVAKDCAAGAVLISALAAILVASFLILPPLLTLLFSPF
;
A
#
# COMPACT_ATOMS: atom_id res chain seq x y z
N MET A 1 -47.43 -72.21 -6.59
CA MET A 1 -48.13 -73.10 -7.56
C MET A 1 -48.63 -72.23 -8.71
N LYS A 2 -48.09 -72.44 -9.92
CA LYS A 2 -48.53 -71.94 -11.26
C LYS A 2 -48.44 -70.41 -11.47
N SER A 3 -47.36 -69.87 -12.06
CA SER A 3 -47.03 -69.81 -13.50
C SER A 3 -47.98 -68.94 -14.34
N ASN A 4 -47.49 -67.80 -14.82
CA ASN A 4 -47.84 -67.31 -16.16
C ASN A 4 -46.61 -66.66 -16.78
N PHE A 5 -45.96 -67.49 -17.59
CA PHE A 5 -44.92 -67.18 -18.53
C PHE A 5 -45.60 -66.92 -19.88
N LYS A 6 -45.35 -65.77 -20.50
CA LYS A 6 -45.23 -65.71 -21.96
C LYS A 6 -44.30 -64.57 -22.39
N MET A 7 -43.15 -65.02 -22.89
CA MET A 7 -42.18 -64.44 -23.82
C MET A 7 -42.86 -63.58 -24.90
N THR A 8 -42.23 -62.51 -25.45
CA THR A 8 -41.36 -62.64 -26.63
C THR A 8 -40.66 -61.30 -26.99
N GLN A 9 -39.32 -61.36 -27.02
CA GLN A 9 -38.32 -60.67 -27.88
C GLN A 9 -37.98 -59.16 -27.79
N THR A 10 -36.70 -58.93 -27.45
CA THR A 10 -35.74 -57.83 -27.69
C THR A 10 -35.35 -57.70 -29.19
N PRO A 11 -34.41 -56.83 -29.66
CA PRO A 11 -33.77 -55.63 -29.09
C PRO A 11 -33.61 -54.42 -30.07
N THR A 12 -32.93 -53.38 -29.57
CA THR A 12 -31.97 -52.48 -30.27
C THR A 12 -32.45 -51.15 -30.87
N SER A 13 -31.98 -50.07 -30.22
CA SER A 13 -31.32 -48.86 -30.76
C SER A 13 -31.88 -48.21 -32.03
N GLN A 14 -32.23 -46.92 -31.94
CA GLN A 14 -31.47 -45.85 -32.63
C GLN A 14 -32.06 -44.45 -32.35
N ALA A 15 -31.17 -43.46 -32.44
CA ALA A 15 -31.34 -42.03 -32.18
C ALA A 15 -32.32 -41.31 -33.10
N SER A 16 -32.84 -40.13 -32.67
CA SER A 16 -32.68 -38.83 -33.38
C SER A 16 -33.61 -37.72 -32.86
N ALA A 17 -33.10 -36.47 -32.95
CA ALA A 17 -33.76 -35.14 -32.91
C ALA A 17 -34.27 -34.64 -31.53
N VAL A 18 -33.64 -33.69 -30.82
CA VAL A 18 -33.29 -32.27 -31.11
C VAL A 18 -34.49 -31.36 -31.42
N SER A 19 -34.84 -30.52 -30.44
CA SER A 19 -35.13 -29.07 -30.55
C SER A 19 -35.34 -28.53 -29.12
N LEU A 20 -34.33 -27.94 -28.46
CA LEU A 20 -33.93 -26.51 -28.47
C LEU A 20 -35.14 -25.60 -28.17
N VAL A 21 -35.25 -24.94 -27.00
CA VAL A 21 -34.46 -23.74 -26.62
C VAL A 21 -34.31 -23.62 -25.08
N PRO A 22 -33.10 -23.45 -24.52
CA PRO A 22 -32.90 -22.94 -23.16
C PRO A 22 -32.81 -21.40 -23.16
N SER A 23 -33.50 -20.79 -22.21
CA SER A 23 -33.56 -19.36 -21.88
C SER A 23 -32.18 -18.69 -21.73
N GLN A 24 -31.89 -17.76 -22.63
CA GLN A 24 -30.62 -17.02 -22.80
C GLN A 24 -30.30 -15.98 -21.70
N GLU A 25 -31.19 -15.72 -20.75
CA GLU A 25 -31.00 -14.63 -19.77
C GLU A 25 -30.02 -14.94 -18.64
N SER A 26 -29.92 -16.21 -18.19
CA SER A 26 -29.05 -16.56 -17.05
C SER A 26 -27.57 -16.64 -17.41
N PHE A 27 -27.25 -16.80 -18.70
CA PHE A 27 -25.87 -16.83 -19.19
C PHE A 27 -25.33 -15.41 -19.42
N LYS A 28 -26.21 -14.49 -19.81
CA LYS A 28 -25.85 -13.11 -20.12
C LYS A 28 -25.48 -12.33 -18.86
N SER A 29 -26.21 -12.46 -17.75
CA SER A 29 -25.88 -11.73 -16.51
C SER A 29 -24.51 -12.09 -15.93
N LYS A 30 -24.12 -13.37 -16.02
CA LYS A 30 -22.84 -13.88 -15.51
C LYS A 30 -21.64 -13.40 -16.35
N SER A 31 -21.81 -13.40 -17.67
CA SER A 31 -20.80 -12.91 -18.61
C SER A 31 -20.54 -11.39 -18.47
N TYR A 32 -21.58 -10.57 -18.26
CA TYR A 32 -21.40 -9.13 -18.08
C TYR A 32 -20.69 -8.80 -16.75
N HIS A 33 -20.98 -9.53 -15.66
CA HIS A 33 -20.31 -9.34 -14.38
C HIS A 33 -18.85 -9.85 -14.40
N GLU A 34 -18.53 -10.96 -15.08
CA GLU A 34 -17.16 -11.45 -15.22
C GLU A 34 -16.30 -10.55 -16.12
N THR A 35 -16.84 -10.06 -17.24
CA THR A 35 -16.14 -9.13 -18.14
C THR A 35 -15.85 -7.80 -17.46
N SER A 36 -16.76 -7.27 -16.65
CA SER A 36 -16.54 -5.99 -15.93
C SER A 36 -15.37 -6.06 -14.93
N ASN A 37 -15.17 -7.20 -14.28
CA ASN A 37 -14.07 -7.43 -13.33
C ASN A 37 -12.73 -7.74 -14.03
N HIS A 38 -12.76 -8.24 -15.26
CA HIS A 38 -11.55 -8.39 -16.08
C HIS A 38 -11.06 -7.05 -16.65
N LEU A 39 -11.98 -6.20 -17.11
CA LEU A 39 -11.64 -4.86 -17.64
C LEU A 39 -11.04 -3.94 -16.57
N ARG A 40 -11.45 -4.04 -15.29
CA ARG A 40 -10.80 -3.28 -14.21
C ARG A 40 -9.36 -3.73 -13.91
N ARG A 41 -9.00 -5.00 -14.20
CA ARG A 41 -7.68 -5.57 -13.89
C ARG A 41 -6.64 -5.31 -14.99
N GLU A 42 -7.05 -5.09 -16.24
CA GLU A 42 -6.13 -4.76 -17.35
C GLU A 42 -5.47 -3.38 -17.22
N TYR A 43 -5.97 -2.49 -16.36
CA TYR A 43 -5.47 -1.11 -16.21
C TYR A 43 -4.52 -0.89 -15.01
N ALA A 44 -4.04 -1.94 -14.34
CA ALA A 44 -3.04 -1.80 -13.28
C ALA A 44 -1.72 -1.17 -13.76
N TRP A 45 -1.51 -1.07 -15.08
CA TRP A 45 -0.38 -0.42 -15.74
C TRP A 45 -0.77 0.89 -16.46
N GLN A 46 -1.90 1.53 -16.16
CA GLN A 46 -2.17 2.86 -16.75
C GLN A 46 -1.23 3.90 -16.14
N VAL A 47 -0.09 4.07 -16.78
CA VAL A 47 0.81 5.22 -16.60
C VAL A 47 -0.05 6.49 -16.71
N ALA A 48 0.01 7.33 -15.68
CA ALA A 48 -0.79 8.55 -15.58
C ALA A 48 -0.72 9.34 -16.89
N THR A 49 -1.88 9.54 -17.52
CA THR A 49 -1.97 10.12 -18.87
C THR A 49 -1.60 11.61 -18.90
N ASN A 50 -1.67 12.28 -17.74
CA ASN A 50 -1.36 13.70 -17.56
C ASN A 50 -0.76 13.96 -16.16
N LEU A 51 0.06 15.01 -16.01
CA LEU A 51 0.76 15.36 -14.76
C LEU A 51 -0.16 15.44 -13.53
N LEU A 52 -1.37 15.99 -13.69
CA LEU A 52 -2.34 16.10 -12.60
C LEU A 52 -2.74 14.73 -12.03
N VAL A 53 -2.84 13.71 -12.88
CA VAL A 53 -3.19 12.34 -12.47
C VAL A 53 -2.04 11.73 -11.68
N SER A 54 -0.77 12.00 -12.05
CA SER A 54 0.40 11.56 -11.27
C SER A 54 0.42 12.15 -9.87
N PHE A 55 0.09 13.44 -9.72
CA PHE A 55 -0.01 14.07 -8.41
C PHE A 55 -1.16 13.50 -7.57
N GLN A 56 -2.30 13.17 -8.19
CA GLN A 56 -3.39 12.48 -7.49
C GLN A 56 -2.95 11.12 -6.94
N TYR A 57 -2.20 10.33 -7.71
CA TYR A 57 -1.66 9.06 -7.24
C TYR A 57 -0.62 9.22 -6.13
N ALA A 58 0.30 10.17 -6.26
CA ALA A 58 1.27 10.48 -5.20
C ALA A 58 0.56 10.89 -3.89
N TRP A 59 -0.47 11.74 -3.99
CA TRP A 59 -1.25 12.16 -2.84
C TRP A 59 -2.06 11.02 -2.21
N ALA A 60 -2.60 10.11 -3.03
CA ALA A 60 -3.26 8.90 -2.54
C ALA A 60 -2.29 8.03 -1.72
N GLY A 61 -1.04 7.88 -2.16
CA GLY A 61 0.00 7.16 -1.42
C GLY A 61 0.33 7.81 -0.08
N VAL A 62 0.54 9.13 -0.05
CA VAL A 62 0.79 9.88 1.20
C VAL A 62 -0.38 9.76 2.17
N ARG A 63 -1.62 9.93 1.67
CA ARG A 63 -2.83 9.77 2.48
C ARG A 63 -2.97 8.36 3.04
N TYR A 64 -2.68 7.35 2.23
CA TYR A 64 -2.71 5.96 2.66
C TYR A 64 -1.76 5.75 3.84
N ALA A 65 -0.48 6.11 3.68
CA ALA A 65 0.50 5.98 4.75
C ALA A 65 0.13 6.76 6.01
N PHE A 66 -0.41 7.97 5.87
CA PHE A 66 -0.87 8.74 7.02
C PHE A 66 -2.03 8.07 7.77
N ALA A 67 -2.98 7.47 7.05
CA ALA A 67 -4.13 6.79 7.64
C ALA A 67 -3.73 5.46 8.30
N THR A 68 -2.89 4.67 7.66
CA THR A 68 -2.56 3.31 8.10
C THR A 68 -1.38 3.24 9.05
N GLN A 69 -0.32 4.03 8.80
CA GLN A 69 0.94 3.91 9.51
C GLN A 69 1.05 4.87 10.69
N ARG A 70 1.20 4.30 11.89
CA ARG A 70 1.40 5.07 13.12
C ARG A 70 2.72 5.84 13.10
N ASN A 71 3.80 5.20 12.65
CA ASN A 71 5.12 5.83 12.65
C ASN A 71 5.19 7.02 11.70
N PHE A 72 4.59 6.93 10.51
CA PHE A 72 4.47 8.06 9.59
C PHE A 72 3.83 9.29 10.24
N ARG A 73 2.73 9.11 11.01
CA ARG A 73 2.09 10.21 11.77
C ARG A 73 3.01 10.78 12.84
N ILE A 74 3.71 9.93 13.59
CA ILE A 74 4.65 10.35 14.64
C ILE A 74 5.80 11.17 14.03
N HIS A 75 6.42 10.68 12.96
CA HIS A 75 7.50 11.38 12.27
C HIS A 75 7.02 12.70 11.66
N THR A 76 5.80 12.74 11.09
CA THR A 76 5.18 14.00 10.62
C THR A 76 5.09 15.02 11.76
N PHE A 77 4.53 14.61 12.90
CA PHE A 77 4.31 15.49 14.04
C PHE A 77 5.64 16.00 14.61
N ILE A 78 6.61 15.11 14.84
CA ILE A 78 7.95 15.47 15.34
C ILE A 78 8.65 16.42 14.36
N GLY A 79 8.58 16.16 13.05
CA GLY A 79 9.17 17.03 12.04
C GLY A 79 8.56 18.43 12.03
N ILE A 80 7.22 18.54 12.13
CA ILE A 80 6.53 19.83 12.27
C ILE A 80 7.00 20.55 13.53
N CYS A 81 7.05 19.88 14.68
CA CYS A 81 7.52 20.47 15.93
C CYS A 81 8.97 20.97 15.82
N ALA A 82 9.88 20.19 15.20
CA ALA A 82 11.27 20.57 15.02
C ALA A 82 11.41 21.82 14.14
N ILE A 83 10.66 21.90 13.04
CA ILE A 83 10.66 23.06 12.14
C ILE A 83 10.07 24.28 12.84
N SER A 84 8.93 24.14 13.53
CA SER A 84 8.33 25.24 14.31
C SER A 84 9.26 25.77 15.38
N LEU A 85 9.95 24.89 16.10
CA LEU A 85 10.93 25.28 17.12
C LEU A 85 12.15 25.98 16.49
N ALA A 86 12.64 25.50 15.35
CA ALA A 86 13.74 26.13 14.63
C ALA A 86 13.39 27.56 14.16
N ILE A 87 12.16 27.76 13.68
CA ILE A 87 11.63 29.09 13.32
C ILE A 87 11.52 29.97 14.57
N GLY A 88 10.98 29.45 15.68
CA GLY A 88 10.84 30.18 16.94
C GLY A 88 12.18 30.64 17.55
N LEU A 89 13.22 29.81 17.40
CA LEU A 89 14.59 30.11 17.83
C LEU A 89 15.36 30.98 16.83
N LYS A 90 14.73 31.41 15.72
CA LYS A 90 15.34 32.24 14.67
C LYS A 90 16.63 31.63 14.11
N ILE A 91 16.64 30.30 13.94
CA ILE A 91 17.74 29.60 13.27
C ILE A 91 17.87 30.12 11.84
N SER A 92 19.09 30.12 11.29
CA SER A 92 19.35 30.54 9.91
C SER A 92 18.48 29.76 8.91
N ALA A 93 18.16 30.38 7.78
CA ALA A 93 17.39 29.74 6.71
C ALA A 93 18.02 28.44 6.22
N VAL A 94 19.36 28.38 6.18
CA VAL A 94 20.12 27.17 5.85
C VAL A 94 19.85 26.08 6.89
N GLY A 95 19.86 26.41 8.18
CA GLY A 95 19.59 25.46 9.24
C GLY A 95 18.18 24.89 9.22
N ILE A 96 17.18 25.75 9.00
CA ILE A 96 15.78 25.33 8.84
C ILE A 96 15.63 24.42 7.61
N SER A 97 16.32 24.75 6.51
CA SER A 97 16.31 23.93 5.28
C SER A 97 16.88 22.54 5.51
N ILE A 98 17.97 22.43 6.29
CA ILE A 98 18.59 21.16 6.65
C ILE A 98 17.63 20.32 7.51
N ILE A 99 16.99 20.90 8.53
CA ILE A 99 16.01 20.20 9.38
C ILE A 99 14.81 19.72 8.55
N THR A 100 14.34 20.56 7.63
CA THR A 100 13.23 20.24 6.73
C THR A 100 13.61 19.09 5.81
N LEU A 101 14.81 19.11 5.22
CA LEU A 101 15.29 18.08 4.32
C LEU A 101 15.47 16.73 5.03
N THR A 102 16.07 16.72 6.23
CA THR A 102 16.25 15.48 6.99
C THR A 102 14.92 14.92 7.48
N SER A 103 13.99 15.77 7.92
CA SER A 103 12.63 15.34 8.28
C SER A 103 11.88 14.77 7.08
N ALA A 104 11.98 15.41 5.91
CA ALA A 104 11.39 14.90 4.67
C ALA A 104 12.00 13.56 4.25
N LEU A 105 13.31 13.35 4.44
CA LEU A 105 13.95 12.07 4.16
C LEU A 105 13.37 10.93 5.01
N VAL A 106 13.13 11.16 6.30
CA VAL A 106 12.47 10.16 7.18
C VAL A 106 11.09 9.80 6.62
N MET A 107 10.32 10.80 6.21
CA MET A 107 8.98 10.59 5.63
C MET A 107 9.03 9.80 4.33
N VAL A 108 10.03 10.06 3.47
CA VAL A 108 10.26 9.29 2.25
C VAL A 108 10.59 7.83 2.57
N LEU A 109 11.47 7.57 3.54
CA LEU A 109 11.82 6.21 3.91
C LEU A 109 10.65 5.45 4.55
N GLU A 110 9.79 6.12 5.32
CA GLU A 110 8.55 5.51 5.83
C GLU A 110 7.58 5.11 4.71
N LEU A 111 7.44 5.94 3.67
CA LEU A 111 6.63 5.61 2.49
C LEU A 111 7.23 4.41 1.73
N LEU A 112 8.56 4.38 1.57
CA LEU A 112 9.25 3.25 0.96
C LEU A 112 9.13 1.98 1.81
N ASN A 113 9.22 2.07 3.13
CA ASN A 113 8.98 0.95 4.04
C ASN A 113 7.57 0.38 3.84
N THR A 114 6.56 1.25 3.82
CA THR A 114 5.16 0.86 3.58
C THR A 114 4.96 0.19 2.22
N ALA A 115 5.62 0.72 1.18
CA ALA A 115 5.56 0.15 -0.17
C ALA A 115 6.24 -1.23 -0.23
N LEU A 116 7.41 -1.39 0.40
CA LEU A 116 8.14 -2.65 0.48
C LEU A 116 7.34 -3.69 1.28
N GLU A 117 6.75 -3.32 2.42
CA GLU A 117 5.86 -4.19 3.18
C GLU A 117 4.71 -4.70 2.30
N SER A 118 4.07 -3.79 1.55
CA SER A 118 2.96 -4.14 0.64
C SER A 118 3.39 -5.11 -0.47
N ILE A 119 4.57 -4.91 -1.06
CA ILE A 119 5.13 -5.79 -2.10
C ILE A 119 5.48 -7.16 -1.52
N VAL A 120 6.10 -7.19 -0.34
CA VAL A 120 6.47 -8.45 0.33
C VAL A 120 5.22 -9.23 0.70
N ASP A 121 4.21 -8.57 1.28
CA ASP A 121 2.92 -9.19 1.63
C ASP A 121 2.19 -9.73 0.40
N LEU A 122 2.26 -9.00 -0.72
CA LEU A 122 1.71 -9.45 -2.00
C LEU A 122 2.44 -10.69 -2.54
N THR A 123 3.76 -10.74 -2.42
CA THR A 123 4.59 -11.81 -3.00
C THR A 123 4.51 -13.10 -2.19
N VAL A 124 4.46 -12.98 -0.87
CA VAL A 124 4.59 -14.09 0.09
C VAL A 124 3.22 -14.62 0.55
N GLY A 125 2.18 -13.78 0.49
CA GLY A 125 0.83 -14.13 0.91
C GLY A 125 0.75 -14.42 2.41
N GLN A 126 0.17 -15.58 2.77
CA GLN A 126 0.01 -16.02 4.17
C GLN A 126 1.14 -16.96 4.65
N THR A 127 2.18 -17.15 3.85
CA THR A 127 3.28 -18.08 4.16
C THR A 127 4.42 -17.31 4.80
N TYR A 128 5.21 -17.91 5.69
CA TYR A 128 6.40 -17.24 6.22
C TYR A 128 7.63 -17.60 5.38
N HIS A 129 8.47 -16.60 5.07
CA HIS A 129 9.75 -16.76 4.38
C HIS A 129 10.84 -15.95 5.07
N ASP A 130 12.00 -16.55 5.33
CA ASP A 130 13.12 -15.88 6.01
C ASP A 130 13.63 -14.65 5.24
N LEU A 131 13.68 -14.73 3.90
CA LEU A 131 14.07 -13.59 3.06
C LEU A 131 13.07 -12.42 3.16
N ALA A 132 11.78 -12.72 3.32
CA ALA A 132 10.74 -11.71 3.48
C ALA A 132 10.88 -10.97 4.80
N LYS A 133 11.21 -11.71 5.87
CA LYS A 133 11.55 -11.13 7.17
C LYS A 133 12.76 -10.21 7.05
N VAL A 134 13.86 -10.67 6.45
CA VAL A 134 15.07 -9.85 6.26
C VAL A 134 14.77 -8.58 5.46
N ALA A 135 13.96 -8.66 4.40
CA ALA A 135 13.58 -7.49 3.61
C ALA A 135 12.81 -6.44 4.45
N LYS A 136 11.83 -6.88 5.25
CA LYS A 136 11.07 -6.01 6.15
C LYS A 136 11.94 -5.42 7.25
N ASP A 137 12.79 -6.23 7.88
CA ASP A 137 13.70 -5.79 8.93
C ASP A 137 14.69 -4.73 8.41
N CYS A 138 15.23 -4.92 7.21
CA CYS A 138 16.10 -3.93 6.56
C CYS A 138 15.37 -2.63 6.23
N ALA A 139 14.13 -2.70 5.74
CA ALA A 139 13.32 -1.52 5.44
C ALA A 139 13.01 -0.70 6.71
N ALA A 140 12.61 -1.37 7.80
CA ALA A 140 12.41 -0.75 9.10
C ALA A 140 13.72 -0.18 9.67
N GLY A 141 14.84 -0.89 9.49
CA GLY A 141 16.17 -0.43 9.87
C GLY A 141 16.59 0.85 9.16
N ALA A 142 16.29 0.99 7.87
CA ALA A 142 16.56 2.20 7.10
C ALA A 142 15.81 3.42 7.65
N VAL A 143 14.52 3.25 7.99
CA VAL A 143 13.71 4.28 8.64
C VAL A 143 14.35 4.69 9.97
N LEU A 144 14.71 3.73 10.82
CA LEU A 144 15.34 3.98 12.12
C LEU A 144 16.62 4.80 11.99
N ILE A 145 17.52 4.42 11.08
CA ILE A 145 18.77 5.14 10.85
C ILE A 145 18.51 6.58 10.40
N SER A 146 17.55 6.78 9.49
CA SER A 146 17.20 8.13 9.04
C SER A 146 16.59 8.98 10.15
N ALA A 147 15.75 8.40 11.01
CA ALA A 147 15.14 9.09 12.14
C ALA A 147 16.20 9.52 13.16
N LEU A 148 17.18 8.65 13.46
CA LEU A 148 18.31 9.01 14.31
C LEU A 148 19.15 10.13 13.70
N ALA A 149 19.43 10.08 12.40
CA ALA A 149 20.14 11.15 11.71
C ALA A 149 19.39 12.48 11.79
N ALA A 150 18.07 12.48 11.57
CA ALA A 150 17.24 13.68 11.69
C ALA A 150 17.24 14.24 13.11
N ILE A 151 17.17 13.39 14.14
CA ILE A 151 17.25 13.80 15.55
C ILE A 151 18.61 14.43 15.87
N LEU A 152 19.72 13.82 15.42
CA LEU A 152 21.05 14.36 15.65
C LEU A 152 21.23 15.73 14.99
N VAL A 153 20.81 15.86 13.73
CA VAL A 153 20.84 17.13 13.00
C VAL A 153 19.98 18.18 13.70
N ALA A 154 18.72 17.87 14.02
CA ALA A 154 17.86 18.79 14.74
C ALA A 154 18.48 19.21 16.08
N SER A 155 19.07 18.28 16.82
CA SER A 155 19.74 18.55 18.10
C SER A 155 20.91 19.52 17.92
N PHE A 156 21.80 19.31 16.94
CA PHE A 156 22.93 20.21 16.73
C PHE A 156 22.55 21.63 16.34
N LEU A 157 21.43 21.81 15.64
CA LEU A 157 20.98 23.13 15.24
C LEU A 157 20.11 23.82 16.30
N ILE A 158 19.22 23.07 16.97
CA ILE A 158 18.24 23.59 17.92
C ILE A 158 18.82 23.73 19.32
N LEU A 159 19.64 22.77 19.77
CA LEU A 159 20.08 22.71 21.16
C LEU A 159 20.92 23.93 21.58
N PRO A 160 21.90 24.43 20.79
CA PRO A 160 22.66 25.62 21.19
C PRO A 160 21.79 26.86 21.46
N PRO A 161 20.93 27.34 20.52
CA PRO A 161 20.08 28.49 20.78
C PRO A 161 19.04 28.23 21.88
N LEU A 162 18.56 26.99 22.01
CA LEU A 162 17.63 26.61 23.07
C LEU A 162 18.26 26.72 24.47
N LEU A 163 19.50 26.23 24.63
CA LEU A 163 20.23 26.34 25.89
C LEU A 163 20.54 27.81 26.23
N THR A 164 20.91 28.64 25.24
CA THR A 164 21.12 30.07 25.50
C THR A 164 19.86 30.78 25.98
N LEU A 165 18.69 30.40 25.47
CA LEU A 165 17.40 30.98 25.89
C LEU A 165 16.97 30.50 27.28
N LEU A 166 17.32 29.26 27.64
CA LEU A 166 16.94 28.68 28.94
C LEU A 166 17.89 29.09 30.07
N PHE A 167 19.17 29.30 29.76
CA PHE A 167 20.21 29.66 30.73
C PHE A 167 20.60 31.15 30.71
N SER A 168 20.02 31.98 29.85
CA SER A 168 20.16 33.44 30.00
C SER A 168 19.41 33.85 31.28
N PRO A 169 20.10 34.26 32.36
CA PRO A 169 19.41 34.87 33.48
C PRO A 169 18.76 36.16 32.96
N PHE A 170 17.51 36.39 33.37
CA PHE A 170 16.80 37.65 33.12
C PHE A 170 17.63 38.86 33.54
#